data_AF-A0A9P1KDW3-F1
#
_entry.id   AF-A0A9P1KDW3-F1
#
_cell.length_a   1.000
_cell.length_b   1.000
_cell.length_c   1.000
_cell.angle_alpha   90.00
_cell.angle_beta   90.00
_cell.angle_gamma   90.00
#
_symmetry.space_group_name_H-M   'P 1'
#
loop_
_entity.id
_entity.type
_entity.pdbx_description
1 polymer ?
#
loop_
_entity_poly.entity_id
_entity_poly.type
_entity_poly.pdbx_seq_one_letter_code
_entity_poly.pdbx_strand_id
1 'polypeptide(L)'
;MNYTISGAEMPAIKTFVHNQVKFPDRFNSTIDNQDEMYLFALQNQGSPERAIIRYYSNGIRIFDAVKQVVDWHFGSFHKISAFLDFASGYGRSTRFFVQEIPSDKVWISDIYAEGVKFQVEQFGVNGIVSTSQPKDYLCSQSFDVILACSFFSHLPKATFSQWLKVLYNLLNPNGLLLFSVHDRSLLPSHLMIDDSELLFCLNSESRTLDLGEYGTSYVGENFVANTIADISDHQAVYHRIPQGICRYQDLYILAKNPTMTWENFRYYHHPIGKIEHCHLTADGVLELGGWVSEINPGGQVSEILVYLNTLLVYRQTITCSDNYDHQWHFSLKLDQVNLDDIILVKTINNFGLEWVFDCAPLEFWLRGN
;
A
#
# COMPACT_ATOMS: atom_id res chain seq x y z
N MET A 1 -16.77 5.05 -24.41
CA MET A 1 -17.50 4.51 -23.25
C MET A 1 -16.46 3.88 -22.35
N ASN A 2 -16.02 4.60 -21.32
CA ASN A 2 -14.96 4.11 -20.43
C ASN A 2 -15.61 3.15 -19.44
N TYR A 3 -15.29 1.87 -19.57
CA TYR A 3 -15.85 0.82 -18.72
C TYR A 3 -15.07 0.83 -17.40
N THR A 4 -15.57 1.55 -16.40
CA THR A 4 -15.08 1.43 -15.03
C THR A 4 -15.61 0.14 -14.41
N ILE A 5 -14.78 -0.59 -13.68
CA ILE A 5 -15.22 -1.69 -12.83
C ILE A 5 -15.69 -1.08 -11.52
N SER A 6 -17.00 -1.11 -11.30
CA SER A 6 -17.55 -0.74 -10.00
C SER A 6 -17.52 -1.96 -9.09
N GLY A 7 -16.54 -2.00 -8.18
CA GLY A 7 -16.56 -2.96 -7.08
C GLY A 7 -17.76 -2.75 -6.14
N ALA A 8 -18.46 -1.61 -6.27
CA ALA A 8 -19.58 -1.23 -5.41
C ALA A 8 -20.72 -2.24 -5.41
N GLU A 9 -20.89 -3.10 -6.43
CA GLU A 9 -22.00 -4.04 -6.47
C GLU A 9 -21.65 -5.47 -6.00
N MET A 10 -20.37 -5.77 -5.82
CA MET A 10 -19.90 -7.09 -5.43
C MET A 10 -20.01 -7.26 -3.90
N PRO A 11 -20.75 -8.25 -3.37
CA PRO A 11 -20.98 -8.38 -1.92
C PRO A 11 -19.69 -8.51 -1.10
N ALA A 12 -18.69 -9.26 -1.60
CA ALA A 12 -17.39 -9.39 -0.92
C ALA A 12 -16.67 -8.03 -0.79
N ILE A 13 -16.75 -7.21 -1.83
CA ILE A 13 -16.14 -5.87 -1.82
C ILE A 13 -16.89 -4.93 -0.86
N LYS A 14 -18.23 -4.98 -0.85
CA LYS A 14 -19.05 -4.22 0.13
C LYS A 14 -18.65 -4.58 1.56
N THR A 15 -18.55 -5.88 1.87
CA THR A 15 -18.14 -6.38 3.19
C THR A 15 -16.71 -5.94 3.54
N PHE A 16 -15.77 -6.06 2.61
CA PHE A 16 -14.39 -5.61 2.80
C PHE A 16 -14.33 -4.11 3.09
N VAL A 17 -14.99 -3.27 2.27
CA VAL A 17 -15.01 -1.81 2.43
C VAL A 17 -15.64 -1.40 3.76
N HIS A 18 -16.80 -1.97 4.12
CA HIS A 18 -17.45 -1.72 5.40
C HIS A 18 -16.55 -2.07 6.58
N ASN A 19 -15.73 -3.12 6.46
CA ASN A 19 -14.88 -3.60 7.53
C ASN A 19 -13.54 -2.86 7.64
N GLN A 20 -12.96 -2.43 6.51
CA GLN A 20 -11.57 -1.98 6.41
C GLN A 20 -11.42 -0.46 6.20
N VAL A 21 -12.47 0.23 5.74
CA VAL A 21 -12.40 1.65 5.43
C VAL A 21 -13.03 2.49 6.53
N LYS A 22 -12.38 3.59 6.90
CA LYS A 22 -12.81 4.49 7.98
C LYS A 22 -14.20 5.10 7.76
N PHE A 23 -14.52 5.52 6.53
CA PHE A 23 -15.83 6.05 6.16
C PHE A 23 -16.40 5.30 4.94
N PRO A 24 -16.93 4.07 5.14
CA PRO A 24 -17.36 3.19 4.05
C PRO A 24 -18.36 3.83 3.08
N ASP A 25 -19.32 4.62 3.59
CA ASP A 25 -20.35 5.29 2.78
C ASP A 25 -19.79 6.36 1.83
N ARG A 26 -18.57 6.84 2.11
CA ARG A 26 -17.85 7.84 1.29
C ARG A 26 -16.74 7.22 0.46
N PHE A 27 -16.55 5.90 0.50
CA PHE A 27 -15.48 5.24 -0.23
C PHE A 27 -15.82 5.12 -1.72
N ASN A 28 -14.96 5.66 -2.58
CA ASN A 28 -15.10 5.46 -4.01
C ASN A 28 -14.40 4.16 -4.45
N SER A 29 -15.23 3.13 -4.70
CA SER A 29 -14.81 1.80 -5.14
C SER A 29 -14.66 1.66 -6.67
N THR A 30 -14.77 2.77 -7.41
CA THR A 30 -14.58 2.76 -8.86
C THR A 30 -13.11 2.49 -9.19
N ILE A 31 -12.86 1.57 -10.13
CA ILE A 31 -11.52 1.28 -10.66
C ILE A 31 -11.59 1.44 -12.18
N ASP A 32 -10.65 2.17 -12.75
CA ASP A 32 -10.52 2.30 -14.20
C ASP A 32 -10.06 0.97 -14.82
N ASN A 33 -10.62 0.56 -15.96
CA ASN A 33 -10.23 -0.68 -16.62
C ASN A 33 -8.83 -0.65 -17.24
N GLN A 34 -8.16 0.50 -17.27
CA GLN A 34 -6.77 0.65 -17.69
C GLN A 34 -5.80 0.70 -16.50
N ASP A 35 -6.29 0.64 -15.26
CA ASP A 35 -5.45 0.63 -14.06
C ASP A 35 -4.51 -0.59 -14.07
N GLU A 36 -3.22 -0.33 -14.31
CA GLU A 36 -2.21 -1.39 -14.45
C GLU A 36 -2.02 -2.16 -13.14
N MET A 37 -2.18 -1.52 -11.99
CA MET A 37 -2.06 -2.19 -10.69
C MET A 37 -3.25 -3.11 -10.43
N TYR A 38 -4.45 -2.73 -10.86
CA TYR A 38 -5.62 -3.60 -10.82
C TYR A 38 -5.45 -4.78 -11.79
N LEU A 39 -5.04 -4.53 -13.02
CA LEU A 39 -4.88 -5.56 -14.04
C LEU A 39 -3.76 -6.54 -13.69
N PHE A 40 -2.68 -6.06 -13.08
CA PHE A 40 -1.65 -6.90 -12.49
C PHE A 40 -2.23 -7.80 -11.39
N ALA A 41 -3.07 -7.26 -10.49
CA ALA A 41 -3.75 -8.08 -9.49
C ALA A 41 -4.68 -9.11 -10.15
N LEU A 42 -5.43 -8.74 -11.19
CA LEU A 42 -6.34 -9.63 -11.91
C LEU A 42 -5.63 -10.82 -12.53
N GLN A 43 -4.47 -10.60 -13.15
CA GLN A 43 -3.64 -11.67 -13.71
C GLN A 43 -3.14 -12.67 -12.66
N ASN A 44 -3.01 -12.25 -11.39
CA ASN A 44 -2.41 -13.04 -10.32
C ASN A 44 -3.42 -13.64 -9.32
N GLN A 45 -4.69 -13.21 -9.32
CA GLN A 45 -5.67 -13.61 -8.28
C GLN A 45 -6.78 -14.55 -8.77
N GLY A 46 -6.86 -14.82 -10.08
CA GLY A 46 -7.80 -15.81 -10.66
C GLY A 46 -9.27 -15.40 -10.70
N SER A 47 -9.70 -14.38 -9.94
CA SER A 47 -11.02 -13.75 -10.06
C SER A 47 -10.98 -12.22 -9.89
N PRO A 48 -11.94 -11.48 -10.49
CA PRO A 48 -12.07 -10.04 -10.31
C PRO A 48 -12.23 -9.59 -8.85
N GLU A 49 -13.04 -10.30 -8.06
CA GLU A 49 -13.32 -9.95 -6.66
C GLU A 49 -12.03 -10.01 -5.82
N ARG A 50 -11.26 -11.10 -5.95
CA ARG A 50 -10.00 -11.26 -5.23
C ARG A 50 -8.95 -10.26 -5.70
N ALA A 51 -8.95 -9.92 -7.00
CA ALA A 51 -8.09 -8.89 -7.54
C ALA A 51 -8.39 -7.50 -6.95
N ILE A 52 -9.67 -7.14 -6.82
CA ILE A 52 -10.09 -5.88 -6.18
C ILE A 52 -9.70 -5.86 -4.71
N ILE A 53 -9.98 -6.94 -3.96
CA ILE A 53 -9.59 -7.05 -2.54
C ILE A 53 -8.07 -6.89 -2.42
N ARG A 54 -7.28 -7.61 -3.21
CA ARG A 54 -5.81 -7.50 -3.22
C ARG A 54 -5.35 -6.08 -3.53
N TYR A 55 -5.97 -5.44 -4.52
CA TYR A 55 -5.69 -4.06 -4.90
C TYR A 55 -5.96 -3.08 -3.75
N TYR A 56 -7.11 -3.20 -3.07
CA TYR A 56 -7.44 -2.38 -1.90
C TYR A 56 -6.60 -2.67 -0.68
N SER A 57 -6.33 -3.94 -0.36
CA SER A 57 -5.44 -4.33 0.74
C SER A 57 -4.05 -3.72 0.57
N ASN A 58 -3.51 -3.68 -0.66
CA ASN A 58 -2.24 -2.99 -0.91
C ASN A 58 -2.37 -1.47 -0.74
N GLY A 59 -3.48 -0.86 -1.19
CA GLY A 59 -3.73 0.56 -0.99
C GLY A 59 -3.80 0.98 0.49
N ILE A 60 -4.50 0.19 1.32
CA ILE A 60 -4.59 0.40 2.78
C ILE A 60 -3.22 0.29 3.43
N ARG A 61 -2.42 -0.72 3.07
CA ARG A 61 -1.07 -0.91 3.63
C ARG A 61 -0.10 0.23 3.27
N ILE A 62 -0.27 0.82 2.08
CA ILE A 62 0.47 2.05 1.70
C ILE A 62 -0.02 3.23 2.54
N PHE A 63 -1.35 3.38 2.68
CA PHE A 63 -1.95 4.43 3.50
C PHE A 63 -1.47 4.36 4.95
N ASP A 64 -1.48 3.18 5.58
CA ASP A 64 -1.07 2.97 6.97
C ASP A 64 0.42 3.25 7.17
N ALA A 65 1.27 2.89 6.19
CA ALA A 65 2.69 3.23 6.22
C ALA A 65 2.91 4.76 6.26
N VAL A 66 2.21 5.50 5.40
CA VAL A 66 2.28 6.97 5.36
C VAL A 66 1.65 7.59 6.60
N LYS A 67 0.52 7.06 7.07
CA LYS A 67 -0.19 7.54 8.26
C LYS A 67 0.69 7.49 9.50
N GLN A 68 1.45 6.42 9.71
CA GLN A 68 2.39 6.33 10.83
C GLN A 68 3.44 7.44 10.81
N VAL A 69 3.99 7.76 9.62
CA VAL A 69 4.98 8.84 9.46
C VAL A 69 4.33 10.21 9.69
N VAL A 70 3.14 10.44 9.14
CA VAL A 70 2.43 11.70 9.27
C VAL A 70 1.95 11.95 10.70
N ASP A 71 1.42 10.93 11.36
CA ASP A 71 0.99 11.03 12.75
C ASP A 71 2.18 11.28 13.68
N TRP A 72 3.36 10.72 13.40
CA TRP A 72 4.57 11.03 14.16
C TRP A 72 5.06 12.47 13.94
N HIS A 73 5.22 12.92 12.70
CA HIS A 73 5.86 14.21 12.41
C HIS A 73 4.91 15.41 12.51
N PHE A 74 3.70 15.26 11.97
CA PHE A 74 2.69 16.32 11.94
C PHE A 74 1.63 16.15 13.03
N GLY A 75 1.48 14.96 13.61
CA GLY A 75 0.44 14.66 14.61
C GLY A 75 -0.89 14.17 14.02
N SER A 76 -1.20 14.53 12.76
CA SER A 76 -2.33 13.98 11.99
C SER A 76 -2.35 14.56 10.57
N PHE A 77 -3.05 13.89 9.65
CA PHE A 77 -3.38 14.42 8.32
C PHE A 77 -4.14 15.77 8.33
N HIS A 78 -4.83 16.13 9.41
CA HIS A 78 -5.54 17.43 9.47
C HIS A 78 -4.59 18.63 9.57
N LYS A 79 -3.33 18.40 9.98
CA LYS A 79 -2.32 19.45 10.16
C LYS A 79 -1.47 19.70 8.92
N ILE A 80 -1.61 18.89 7.88
CA ILE A 80 -0.98 19.16 6.59
C ILE A 80 -1.89 20.03 5.71
N SER A 81 -1.26 20.86 4.89
CA SER A 81 -1.89 21.78 3.95
C SER A 81 -1.83 21.27 2.52
N ALA A 82 -0.79 20.52 2.16
CA ALA A 82 -0.68 19.91 0.83
C ALA A 82 0.02 18.55 0.85
N PHE A 83 -0.65 17.55 0.28
CA PHE A 83 -0.16 16.19 0.07
C PHE A 83 -0.04 15.90 -1.43
N LEU A 84 1.08 15.33 -1.89
CA LEU A 84 1.26 14.86 -3.26
C LEU A 84 1.40 13.33 -3.32
N ASP A 85 0.52 12.65 -4.04
CA ASP A 85 0.72 11.26 -4.49
C ASP A 85 1.37 11.29 -5.89
N PHE A 86 2.69 11.11 -5.95
CA PHE A 86 3.49 11.18 -7.18
C PHE A 86 3.70 9.78 -7.77
N ALA A 87 3.57 9.67 -9.10
CA ALA A 87 3.44 8.39 -9.82
C ALA A 87 2.25 7.57 -9.28
N SER A 88 1.12 8.24 -9.09
CA SER A 88 -0.09 7.73 -8.44
C SER A 88 -0.87 6.68 -9.24
N GLY A 89 -0.54 6.49 -10.51
CA GLY A 89 -1.27 5.66 -11.46
C GLY A 89 -2.73 6.09 -11.59
N TYR A 90 -3.64 5.21 -11.16
CA TYR A 90 -5.10 5.42 -11.16
C TYR A 90 -5.66 5.47 -9.72
N GLY A 91 -4.80 5.77 -8.73
CA GLY A 91 -5.23 6.13 -7.38
C GLY A 91 -5.53 4.94 -6.46
N ARG A 92 -4.72 3.87 -6.51
CA ARG A 92 -4.83 2.73 -5.58
C ARG A 92 -4.74 3.17 -4.12
N SER A 93 -3.77 4.02 -3.80
CA SER A 93 -3.55 4.61 -2.47
C SER A 93 -4.36 5.89 -2.26
N THR A 94 -4.47 6.75 -3.27
CA THR A 94 -5.15 8.05 -3.22
C THR A 94 -6.58 7.97 -2.67
N ARG A 95 -7.34 6.93 -3.08
CA ARG A 95 -8.71 6.70 -2.59
C ARG A 95 -8.83 6.52 -1.06
N PHE A 96 -7.75 6.09 -0.40
CA PHE A 96 -7.68 5.98 1.06
C PHE A 96 -7.21 7.30 1.69
N PHE A 97 -6.28 8.01 1.06
CA PHE A 97 -5.84 9.34 1.53
C PHE A 97 -7.01 10.35 1.60
N VAL A 98 -7.89 10.37 0.60
CA VAL A 98 -9.07 11.26 0.58
C VAL A 98 -10.15 10.91 1.64
N GLN A 99 -9.99 9.80 2.36
CA GLN A 99 -10.84 9.50 3.53
C GLN A 99 -10.48 10.37 4.73
N GLU A 100 -9.23 10.84 4.84
CA GLU A 100 -8.72 11.58 6.00
C GLU A 100 -8.13 12.95 5.66
N ILE A 101 -7.74 13.17 4.40
CA ILE A 101 -7.28 14.45 3.88
C ILE A 101 -8.40 15.05 3.02
N PRO A 102 -8.82 16.31 3.25
CA PRO A 102 -9.71 17.02 2.32
C PRO A 102 -9.17 16.96 0.89
N SER A 103 -10.01 16.61 -0.09
CA SER A 103 -9.56 16.34 -1.46
C SER A 103 -8.92 17.55 -2.14
N ASP A 104 -9.32 18.76 -1.78
CA ASP A 104 -8.73 20.03 -2.24
C ASP A 104 -7.29 20.23 -1.75
N LYS A 105 -6.86 19.48 -0.72
CA LYS A 105 -5.48 19.42 -0.22
C LYS A 105 -4.68 18.23 -0.72
N VAL A 106 -5.26 17.40 -1.58
CA VAL A 106 -4.58 16.27 -2.22
C VAL A 106 -4.27 16.63 -3.65
N TRP A 107 -3.01 16.47 -4.02
CA TRP A 107 -2.52 16.53 -5.39
C TRP A 107 -2.11 15.12 -5.81
N ILE A 108 -2.35 14.82 -7.07
CA ILE A 108 -1.86 13.62 -7.72
C ILE A 108 -1.04 14.02 -8.93
N SER A 109 -0.03 13.22 -9.24
CA SER A 109 0.78 13.39 -10.43
C SER A 109 1.10 12.04 -11.04
N ASP A 110 0.89 11.92 -12.34
CA ASP A 110 1.21 10.71 -13.09
C ASP A 110 1.46 11.02 -14.57
N ILE A 111 2.24 10.17 -15.25
CA ILE A 111 2.49 10.28 -16.69
C ILE A 111 1.25 9.89 -17.51
N TYR A 112 0.37 9.05 -16.95
CA TYR A 112 -0.91 8.69 -17.54
C TYR A 112 -1.92 9.81 -17.40
N ALA A 113 -2.06 10.65 -18.44
CA ALA A 113 -3.03 11.74 -18.46
C ALA A 113 -4.48 11.28 -18.17
N GLU A 114 -4.88 10.10 -18.68
CA GLU A 114 -6.19 9.52 -18.38
C GLU A 114 -6.31 9.05 -16.91
N GLY A 115 -5.22 8.54 -16.31
CA GLY A 115 -5.18 8.22 -14.89
C GLY A 115 -5.30 9.45 -14.01
N VAL A 116 -4.62 10.54 -14.37
CA VAL A 116 -4.75 11.85 -13.71
C VAL A 116 -6.20 12.35 -13.79
N LYS A 117 -6.77 12.36 -15.00
CA LYS A 117 -8.15 12.79 -15.23
C LYS A 117 -9.15 11.95 -14.44
N PHE A 118 -8.99 10.62 -14.46
CA PHE A 118 -9.83 9.70 -13.70
C PHE A 118 -9.83 10.05 -12.21
N GLN A 119 -8.65 10.26 -11.61
CA GLN A 119 -8.54 10.58 -10.19
C GLN A 119 -9.17 11.94 -9.84
N VAL A 120 -8.99 12.95 -10.70
CA VAL A 120 -9.64 14.27 -10.52
C VAL A 120 -11.17 14.12 -10.53
N GLU A 121 -11.72 13.39 -11.52
CA GLU A 121 -13.16 13.19 -11.65
C GLU A 121 -13.76 12.33 -10.52
N GLN A 122 -13.04 11.30 -10.07
CA GLN A 122 -13.54 10.33 -9.09
C GLN A 122 -13.33 10.76 -7.63
N PHE A 123 -12.24 11.46 -7.34
CA PHE A 123 -11.84 11.78 -5.96
C PHE A 123 -11.86 13.29 -5.67
N GLY A 124 -12.11 14.14 -6.67
CA GLY A 124 -12.14 15.60 -6.49
C GLY A 124 -10.80 16.18 -6.03
N VAL A 125 -9.70 15.52 -6.41
CA VAL A 125 -8.32 15.92 -6.10
C VAL A 125 -7.76 16.85 -7.18
N ASN A 126 -6.61 17.46 -6.91
CA ASN A 126 -5.89 18.28 -7.88
C ASN A 126 -4.99 17.41 -8.75
N GLY A 127 -5.06 17.54 -10.08
CA GLY A 127 -4.28 16.71 -11.01
C GLY A 127 -3.13 17.46 -11.69
N ILE A 128 -1.96 16.82 -11.76
CA ILE A 128 -0.79 17.27 -12.52
C ILE A 128 -0.41 16.16 -13.50
N VAL A 129 -0.40 16.42 -14.81
CA VAL A 129 0.14 15.46 -15.77
C VAL A 129 1.66 15.57 -15.76
N SER A 130 2.32 14.47 -15.45
CA SER A 130 3.78 14.38 -15.35
C SER A 130 4.43 14.21 -16.74
N THR A 131 5.76 14.14 -16.75
CA THR A 131 6.59 13.98 -17.94
C THR A 131 7.56 12.81 -17.73
N SER A 132 8.21 12.31 -18.78
CA SER A 132 9.32 11.36 -18.60
C SER A 132 10.63 12.05 -18.21
N GLN A 133 10.79 13.32 -18.58
CA GLN A 133 12.00 14.10 -18.39
C GLN A 133 11.86 15.06 -17.18
N PRO A 134 12.64 14.89 -16.11
CA PRO A 134 12.52 15.67 -14.87
C PRO A 134 12.54 17.19 -15.08
N LYS A 135 13.37 17.67 -16.01
CA LYS A 135 13.52 19.09 -16.35
C LYS A 135 12.24 19.74 -16.90
N ASP A 136 11.34 18.93 -17.45
CA ASP A 136 10.11 19.37 -18.08
C ASP A 136 8.91 19.28 -17.12
N TYR A 137 9.12 18.77 -15.90
CA TYR A 137 8.10 18.70 -14.86
C TYR A 137 7.81 20.08 -14.28
N LEU A 138 6.61 20.61 -14.56
CA LEU A 138 6.20 21.93 -14.12
C LEU A 138 5.22 21.82 -12.94
N CYS A 139 5.67 22.25 -11.76
CA CYS A 139 4.82 22.37 -10.58
C CYS A 139 5.26 23.58 -9.75
N SER A 140 4.34 24.52 -9.52
CA SER A 140 4.58 25.69 -8.65
C SER A 140 4.11 25.47 -7.21
N GLN A 141 3.48 24.32 -6.92
CA GLN A 141 2.99 23.97 -5.60
C GLN A 141 4.13 23.38 -4.76
N SER A 142 4.14 23.70 -3.47
CA SER A 142 4.99 23.04 -2.48
C SER A 142 4.17 22.20 -1.51
N PHE A 143 4.76 21.12 -1.00
CA PHE A 143 4.05 20.06 -0.28
C PHE A 143 4.62 19.82 1.11
N ASP A 144 3.74 19.55 2.07
CA ASP A 144 4.14 19.08 3.39
C ASP A 144 4.51 17.60 3.34
N VAL A 145 3.85 16.83 2.48
CA VAL A 145 4.13 15.41 2.28
C VAL A 145 4.09 15.11 0.79
N ILE A 146 5.14 14.46 0.29
CA ILE A 146 5.16 13.85 -1.04
C ILE A 146 5.35 12.36 -0.84
N LEU A 147 4.47 11.54 -1.43
CA LEU A 147 4.64 10.11 -1.56
C LEU A 147 5.04 9.80 -3.01
N ALA A 148 6.15 9.09 -3.21
CA ALA A 148 6.54 8.49 -4.48
C ALA A 148 6.65 6.97 -4.32
N CYS A 149 5.47 6.33 -4.23
CA CYS A 149 5.38 4.89 -3.98
C CYS A 149 5.61 4.10 -5.26
N SER A 150 6.56 3.16 -5.24
CA SER A 150 6.92 2.31 -6.38
C SER A 150 7.32 3.12 -7.63
N PHE A 151 7.94 4.28 -7.45
CA PHE A 151 8.48 5.06 -8.57
C PHE A 151 9.97 4.82 -8.74
N PHE A 152 10.76 5.06 -7.67
CA PHE A 152 12.21 4.91 -7.70
C PHE A 152 12.68 3.45 -7.82
N SER A 153 11.79 2.48 -7.61
CA SER A 153 11.99 1.06 -7.94
C SER A 153 12.01 0.75 -9.44
N HIS A 154 11.75 1.73 -10.31
CA HIS A 154 11.64 1.54 -11.77
C HIS A 154 12.51 2.51 -12.59
N LEU A 155 13.26 3.41 -11.94
CA LEU A 155 14.01 4.44 -12.66
C LEU A 155 15.44 4.02 -12.98
N PRO A 156 15.92 4.26 -14.21
CA PRO A 156 17.34 4.13 -14.51
C PRO A 156 18.16 5.18 -13.74
N LYS A 157 19.45 4.90 -13.55
CA LYS A 157 20.40 5.81 -12.89
C LYS A 157 20.37 7.23 -13.47
N ALA A 158 20.18 7.36 -14.78
CA ALA A 158 20.20 8.62 -15.49
C ALA A 158 19.14 9.62 -15.01
N THR A 159 17.95 9.14 -14.61
CA THR A 159 16.82 9.98 -14.20
C THR A 159 16.54 9.92 -12.70
N PHE A 160 17.03 8.90 -11.98
CA PHE A 160 16.83 8.72 -10.54
C PHE A 160 17.19 9.98 -9.74
N SER A 161 18.43 10.45 -9.82
CA SER A 161 18.90 11.61 -9.04
C SER A 161 18.14 12.89 -9.41
N GLN A 162 17.85 13.07 -10.69
CA GLN A 162 17.14 14.25 -11.19
C GLN A 162 15.69 14.30 -10.70
N TRP A 163 14.97 13.18 -10.73
CA TRP A 163 13.63 13.08 -10.17
C TRP A 163 13.63 13.28 -8.66
N LEU A 164 14.59 12.69 -7.93
CA LEU A 164 14.69 12.91 -6.48
C LEU A 164 14.92 14.40 -6.16
N LYS A 165 15.76 15.08 -6.95
CA LYS A 165 15.99 16.52 -6.81
C LYS A 165 14.74 17.36 -7.09
N VAL A 166 13.97 17.02 -8.13
CA VAL A 166 12.69 17.70 -8.44
C VAL A 166 11.73 17.58 -7.25
N LEU A 167 11.48 16.35 -6.77
CA LEU A 167 10.55 16.14 -5.66
C LEU A 167 11.04 16.79 -4.36
N TYR A 168 12.33 16.68 -4.05
CA TYR A 168 12.94 17.35 -2.91
C TYR A 168 12.74 18.88 -2.95
N ASN A 169 12.91 19.50 -4.12
CA ASN A 169 12.73 20.94 -4.26
C ASN A 169 11.27 21.38 -4.03
N LEU A 170 10.30 20.51 -4.30
CA LEU A 170 8.88 20.77 -4.07
C LEU A 170 8.45 20.63 -2.60
N LEU A 171 9.33 20.17 -1.69
CA LEU A 171 8.99 20.13 -0.27
C LEU A 171 8.92 21.53 0.36
N ASN A 172 7.93 21.75 1.22
CA ASN A 172 7.97 22.83 2.20
C ASN A 172 9.18 22.67 3.15
N PRO A 173 9.63 23.72 3.87
CA PRO A 173 10.79 23.62 4.76
C PRO A 173 10.70 22.51 5.81
N ASN A 174 9.50 22.22 6.32
CA ASN A 174 9.22 21.15 7.29
C ASN A 174 8.62 19.89 6.65
N GLY A 175 8.60 19.83 5.32
CA GLY A 175 7.97 18.75 4.57
C GLY A 175 8.80 17.47 4.52
N LEU A 176 8.13 16.35 4.27
CA LEU A 176 8.72 15.03 4.14
C LEU A 176 8.49 14.46 2.73
N LEU A 177 9.54 13.94 2.10
CA LEU A 177 9.44 13.09 0.91
C LEU A 177 9.55 11.63 1.34
N LEU A 178 8.48 10.88 1.13
CA LEU A 178 8.39 9.45 1.35
C LEU A 178 8.51 8.76 0.00
N PHE A 179 9.54 7.94 -0.19
CA PHE A 179 9.72 7.23 -1.45
C PHE A 179 10.18 5.80 -1.21
N SER A 180 9.86 4.90 -2.14
CA SER A 180 10.23 3.50 -2.02
C SER A 180 11.12 3.01 -3.14
N VAL A 181 11.95 2.01 -2.80
CA VAL A 181 12.92 1.39 -3.70
C VAL A 181 12.90 -0.13 -3.54
N HIS A 182 13.37 -0.86 -4.55
CA HIS A 182 13.79 -2.24 -4.33
C HIS A 182 15.22 -2.25 -3.78
N ASP A 183 15.38 -2.72 -2.55
CA ASP A 183 16.71 -2.95 -1.98
C ASP A 183 17.41 -4.12 -2.70
N ARG A 184 18.75 -4.12 -2.66
CA ARG A 184 19.58 -5.20 -3.20
C ARG A 184 19.20 -6.61 -2.69
N SER A 185 18.58 -6.74 -1.53
CA SER A 185 18.09 -8.02 -1.00
C SER A 185 16.94 -8.64 -1.81
N LEU A 186 16.25 -7.84 -2.64
CA LEU A 186 15.23 -8.32 -3.58
C LEU A 186 15.81 -8.78 -4.92
N LEU A 187 17.12 -8.63 -5.11
CA LEU A 187 17.79 -8.99 -6.35
C LEU A 187 17.65 -10.50 -6.62
N PRO A 188 17.21 -10.93 -7.81
CA PRO A 188 17.22 -12.34 -8.19
C PRO A 188 18.64 -12.93 -8.09
N SER A 189 18.75 -14.17 -7.60
CA SER A 189 20.04 -14.83 -7.31
C SER A 189 20.98 -14.99 -8.52
N HIS A 190 20.48 -14.82 -9.75
CA HIS A 190 21.26 -14.90 -10.98
C HIS A 190 21.76 -13.54 -11.48
N LEU A 191 21.36 -12.44 -10.85
CA LEU A 191 21.80 -11.09 -11.16
C LEU A 191 22.81 -10.61 -10.12
N MET A 192 23.64 -9.64 -10.51
CA MET A 192 24.64 -9.01 -9.66
C MET A 192 24.51 -7.50 -9.76
N ILE A 193 24.64 -6.81 -8.63
CA ILE A 193 24.77 -5.36 -8.56
C ILE A 193 26.25 -5.01 -8.46
N ASP A 194 26.70 -4.05 -9.25
CA ASP A 194 28.09 -3.59 -9.24
C ASP A 194 28.35 -2.58 -8.10
N ASP A 195 29.58 -2.07 -8.03
CA ASP A 195 30.00 -1.08 -7.03
C ASP A 195 29.24 0.25 -7.14
N SER A 196 28.49 0.48 -8.22
CA SER A 196 27.64 1.66 -8.35
C SER A 196 26.38 1.57 -7.49
N GLU A 197 26.09 0.39 -6.93
CA GLU A 197 24.94 0.10 -6.09
C GLU A 197 23.59 0.43 -6.73
N LEU A 198 23.51 0.43 -8.07
CA LEU A 198 22.25 0.47 -8.81
C LEU A 198 22.32 -0.49 -10.01
N LEU A 199 21.41 -1.45 -10.03
CA LEU A 199 21.15 -2.28 -11.21
C LEU A 199 19.81 -1.89 -11.83
N PHE A 200 19.80 -1.61 -13.13
CA PHE A 200 18.58 -1.35 -13.90
C PHE A 200 18.36 -2.46 -14.93
N CYS A 201 17.16 -3.04 -14.93
CA CYS A 201 16.74 -4.09 -15.85
C CYS A 201 15.60 -3.57 -16.74
N LEU A 202 15.67 -3.87 -18.04
CA LEU A 202 14.62 -3.56 -19.01
C LEU A 202 13.43 -4.53 -18.88
N ASN A 203 12.79 -4.54 -17.72
CA ASN A 203 11.62 -5.33 -17.39
C ASN A 203 10.69 -4.48 -16.51
N SER A 204 9.39 -4.50 -16.78
CA SER A 204 8.40 -3.75 -16.01
C SER A 204 7.06 -4.46 -16.03
N GLU A 205 6.28 -4.29 -14.96
CA GLU A 205 4.87 -4.59 -14.93
C GLU A 205 4.01 -3.59 -15.72
N SER A 206 4.56 -2.40 -16.04
CA SER A 206 3.92 -1.47 -16.96
C SER A 206 3.87 -2.06 -18.36
N ARG A 207 2.72 -1.95 -19.01
CA ARG A 207 2.47 -2.47 -20.36
C ARG A 207 2.65 -1.41 -21.44
N THR A 208 2.77 -0.14 -21.06
CA THR A 208 2.72 0.99 -21.98
C THR A 208 3.93 1.93 -21.91
N LEU A 209 4.69 1.94 -20.82
CA LEU A 209 5.86 2.79 -20.69
C LEU A 209 7.08 2.22 -21.42
N ASP A 210 7.95 3.09 -21.89
CA ASP A 210 9.22 2.69 -22.48
C ASP A 210 10.10 2.02 -21.42
N LEU A 211 10.54 0.79 -21.68
CA LEU A 211 11.33 -0.01 -20.73
C LEU A 211 12.68 0.63 -20.38
N GLY A 212 13.21 1.51 -21.22
CA GLY A 212 14.42 2.28 -20.96
C GLY A 212 14.19 3.45 -20.00
N GLU A 213 12.96 3.97 -19.94
CA GLU A 213 12.56 5.05 -19.03
C GLU A 213 11.93 4.53 -17.73
N TYR A 214 11.23 3.38 -17.79
CA TYR A 214 10.53 2.75 -16.68
C TYR A 214 10.69 1.22 -16.73
N GLY A 215 11.71 0.73 -16.03
CA GLY A 215 12.09 -0.69 -15.96
C GLY A 215 11.99 -1.24 -14.54
N THR A 216 12.96 -2.01 -14.10
CA THR A 216 13.08 -2.48 -12.70
C THR A 216 14.46 -2.13 -12.19
N SER A 217 14.52 -1.42 -11.07
CA SER A 217 15.76 -0.98 -10.43
C SER A 217 15.91 -1.63 -9.08
N TYR A 218 17.12 -2.12 -8.78
CA TYR A 218 17.56 -2.53 -7.45
C TYR A 218 18.67 -1.60 -7.01
N VAL A 219 18.57 -1.07 -5.79
CA VAL A 219 19.54 -0.09 -5.28
C VAL A 219 20.08 -0.50 -3.91
N GLY A 220 21.32 -0.11 -3.66
CA GLY A 220 21.93 -0.15 -2.34
C GLY A 220 21.74 1.16 -1.58
N GLU A 221 21.77 1.07 -0.25
CA GLU A 221 21.62 2.27 0.59
C GLU A 221 22.71 3.32 0.37
N ASN A 222 23.96 2.96 0.04
CA ASN A 222 25.00 3.96 -0.19
C ASN A 222 24.70 4.78 -1.45
N PHE A 223 24.16 4.15 -2.51
CA PHE A 223 23.70 4.88 -3.69
C PHE A 223 22.62 5.91 -3.33
N VAL A 224 21.61 5.50 -2.55
CA VAL A 224 20.51 6.40 -2.13
C VAL A 224 21.04 7.52 -1.24
N ALA A 225 21.90 7.21 -0.27
CA ALA A 225 22.50 8.18 0.64
C ALA A 225 23.36 9.22 -0.10
N ASN A 226 24.21 8.78 -1.02
CA ASN A 226 25.04 9.67 -1.86
C ASN A 226 24.16 10.55 -2.75
N THR A 227 23.10 9.98 -3.35
CA THR A 227 22.16 10.74 -4.16
C THR A 227 21.48 11.83 -3.33
N ILE A 228 21.00 11.51 -2.12
CA ILE A 228 20.38 12.47 -1.20
C ILE A 228 21.38 13.58 -0.83
N ALA A 229 22.60 13.22 -0.49
CA ALA A 229 23.65 14.17 -0.15
C ALA A 229 23.93 15.15 -1.30
N ASP A 230 24.07 14.64 -2.53
CA ASP A 230 24.35 15.43 -3.72
C ASP A 230 23.22 16.40 -4.08
N ILE A 231 21.96 15.97 -3.99
CA ILE A 231 20.83 16.83 -4.37
C ILE A 231 20.50 17.91 -3.33
N SER A 232 20.98 17.73 -2.10
CA SER A 232 20.65 18.57 -0.94
C SER A 232 21.82 19.38 -0.42
N ASP A 233 22.99 19.34 -1.08
CA ASP A 233 24.24 19.95 -0.59
C ASP A 233 24.55 19.51 0.86
N HIS A 234 24.36 18.21 1.14
CA HIS A 234 24.51 17.58 2.46
C HIS A 234 23.63 18.16 3.58
N GLN A 235 22.54 18.86 3.25
CA GLN A 235 21.63 19.45 4.25
C GLN A 235 20.47 18.53 4.64
N ALA A 236 20.08 17.59 3.77
CA ALA A 236 18.95 16.73 4.06
C ALA A 236 19.34 15.54 4.95
N VAL A 237 18.40 15.08 5.76
CA VAL A 237 18.52 13.86 6.56
C VAL A 237 17.47 12.85 6.13
N TYR A 238 17.78 11.56 6.23
CA TYR A 238 16.84 10.51 5.91
C TYR A 238 16.75 9.42 6.97
N HIS A 239 15.63 8.70 6.97
CA HIS A 239 15.43 7.44 7.70
C HIS A 239 14.97 6.36 6.74
N ARG A 240 15.59 5.18 6.82
CA ARG A 240 15.21 4.00 6.04
C ARG A 240 14.43 3.03 6.91
N ILE A 241 13.30 2.57 6.40
CA ILE A 241 12.51 1.47 6.95
C ILE A 241 12.58 0.30 5.96
N PRO A 242 13.37 -0.75 6.26
CA PRO A 242 13.41 -1.95 5.45
C PRO A 242 12.01 -2.57 5.29
N GLN A 243 11.62 -2.91 4.06
CA GLN A 243 10.32 -3.47 3.74
C GLN A 243 9.12 -2.63 4.27
N GLY A 244 9.32 -1.31 4.39
CA GLY A 244 8.31 -0.37 4.90
C GLY A 244 7.03 -0.37 4.08
N ILE A 245 7.12 -0.41 2.75
CA ILE A 245 5.95 -0.46 1.87
C ILE A 245 5.57 -1.91 1.58
N CYS A 246 4.36 -2.29 2.01
CA CYS A 246 3.74 -3.58 1.72
C CYS A 246 4.60 -4.81 2.06
N ARG A 247 5.53 -4.71 3.03
CA ARG A 247 6.49 -5.78 3.39
C ARG A 247 7.34 -6.25 2.20
N TYR A 248 7.58 -5.36 1.26
CA TYR A 248 8.32 -5.66 0.04
C TYR A 248 9.36 -4.59 -0.25
N GLN A 249 8.94 -3.35 -0.51
CA GLN A 249 9.86 -2.27 -0.83
C GLN A 249 10.31 -1.54 0.44
N ASP A 250 11.53 -1.06 0.42
CA ASP A 250 12.04 -0.19 1.47
C ASP A 250 11.41 1.18 1.37
N LEU A 251 11.11 1.80 2.51
CA LEU A 251 10.60 3.16 2.59
C LEU A 251 11.69 4.09 3.10
N TYR A 252 11.99 5.13 2.34
CA TYR A 252 12.83 6.24 2.77
C TYR A 252 11.97 7.44 3.13
N ILE A 253 12.27 8.05 4.27
CA ILE A 253 11.69 9.31 4.73
C ILE A 253 12.78 10.36 4.66
N LEU A 254 12.66 11.32 3.75
CA LEU A 254 13.63 12.39 3.52
C LEU A 254 13.09 13.73 4.03
N ALA A 255 13.90 14.44 4.83
CA ALA A 255 13.57 15.74 5.39
C ALA A 255 14.63 16.80 5.05
N LYS A 256 14.18 18.04 4.81
CA LYS A 256 15.06 19.20 4.54
C LYS A 256 15.83 19.70 5.76
N ASN A 257 15.29 19.49 6.96
CA ASN A 257 15.87 20.05 8.17
C ASN A 257 17.07 19.21 8.67
N PRO A 258 18.33 19.71 8.60
CA PRO A 258 19.51 18.97 9.02
C PRO A 258 19.53 18.65 10.52
N THR A 259 18.72 19.35 11.33
CA THR A 259 18.64 19.15 12.78
C THR A 259 17.52 18.20 13.20
N MET A 260 16.73 17.69 12.24
CA MET A 260 15.67 16.74 12.54
C MET A 260 16.24 15.42 13.03
N THR A 261 15.74 14.95 14.17
CA THR A 261 16.08 13.63 14.72
C THR A 261 14.91 12.68 14.56
N TRP A 262 15.21 11.39 14.48
CA TRP A 262 14.20 10.31 14.44
C TRP A 262 13.86 9.81 15.85
N GLU A 263 14.08 10.66 16.86
CA GLU A 263 13.82 10.30 18.24
C GLU A 263 12.32 10.03 18.42
N ASN A 264 12.01 8.97 19.16
CA ASN A 264 10.64 8.50 19.41
C ASN A 264 9.84 8.09 18.16
N PHE A 265 10.42 8.12 16.96
CA PHE A 265 9.78 7.52 15.80
C PHE A 265 9.74 6.01 15.98
N ARG A 266 8.57 5.43 15.78
CA ARG A 266 8.33 3.99 15.78
C ARG A 266 7.52 3.65 14.55
N TYR A 267 7.96 2.63 13.85
CA TYR A 267 7.27 2.11 12.69
C TYR A 267 6.90 0.65 12.95
N TYR A 268 5.67 0.30 12.63
CA TYR A 268 5.13 -1.04 12.82
C TYR A 268 4.60 -1.58 11.49
N HIS A 269 4.84 -2.86 11.28
CA HIS A 269 4.28 -3.62 10.18
C HIS A 269 2.94 -4.26 10.56
N HIS A 270 2.13 -4.57 9.57
CA HIS A 270 0.95 -5.41 9.77
C HIS A 270 1.39 -6.81 10.26
N PRO A 271 0.58 -7.48 11.10
CA PRO A 271 0.77 -8.90 11.38
C PRO A 271 0.67 -9.70 10.07
N ILE A 272 1.25 -10.90 10.06
CA ILE A 272 1.20 -11.80 8.90
C ILE A 272 0.50 -13.08 9.29
N GLY A 273 -0.09 -13.78 8.33
CA GLY A 273 -0.64 -15.09 8.60
C GLY A 273 -1.39 -15.65 7.41
N LYS A 274 -1.96 -16.83 7.60
CA LYS A 274 -2.59 -17.58 6.53
C LYS A 274 -3.66 -18.50 7.09
N ILE A 275 -4.69 -18.73 6.27
CA ILE A 275 -5.62 -19.85 6.44
C ILE A 275 -4.95 -21.10 5.86
N GLU A 276 -4.85 -22.15 6.67
CA GLU A 276 -4.23 -23.42 6.28
C GLU A 276 -5.24 -24.54 6.06
N HIS A 277 -6.39 -24.46 6.74
CA HIS A 277 -7.42 -25.49 6.67
C HIS A 277 -8.79 -24.84 6.55
N CYS A 278 -9.57 -25.38 5.60
CA CYS A 278 -10.96 -25.04 5.35
C CYS A 278 -11.66 -26.35 4.98
N HIS A 279 -12.55 -26.84 5.84
CA HIS A 279 -13.26 -28.10 5.58
C HIS A 279 -14.70 -28.05 6.04
N LEU A 280 -15.57 -28.75 5.32
CA LEU A 280 -16.97 -28.94 5.66
C LEU A 280 -17.16 -30.33 6.25
N THR A 281 -17.66 -30.40 7.47
CA THR A 281 -17.96 -31.67 8.15
C THR A 281 -19.26 -32.29 7.63
N ALA A 282 -19.47 -33.58 7.89
CA ALA A 282 -20.68 -34.30 7.47
C ALA A 282 -21.97 -33.78 8.13
N ASP A 283 -21.86 -33.15 9.30
CA ASP A 283 -22.95 -32.49 10.02
C ASP A 283 -23.18 -31.02 9.60
N GLY A 284 -22.49 -30.56 8.55
CA GLY A 284 -22.72 -29.24 7.95
C GLY A 284 -22.06 -28.10 8.73
N VAL A 285 -20.90 -28.35 9.33
CA VAL A 285 -20.08 -27.34 10.01
C VAL A 285 -18.89 -26.99 9.14
N LEU A 286 -18.75 -25.70 8.79
CA LEU A 286 -17.55 -25.18 8.16
C LEU A 286 -16.50 -24.91 9.24
N GLU A 287 -15.35 -25.56 9.12
CA GLU A 287 -14.19 -25.38 9.99
C GLU A 287 -13.07 -24.66 9.24
N LEU A 288 -12.67 -23.50 9.76
CA LEU A 288 -11.56 -22.69 9.28
C LEU A 288 -10.45 -22.65 10.33
N GLY A 289 -9.20 -22.62 9.89
CA GLY A 289 -8.09 -22.32 10.78
C GLY A 289 -6.77 -22.12 10.06
N GLY A 290 -5.77 -21.74 10.84
CA GLY A 290 -4.43 -21.48 10.35
C GLY A 290 -3.60 -20.78 11.40
N TRP A 291 -2.66 -19.96 10.95
CA TRP A 291 -1.72 -19.27 11.84
C TRP A 291 -1.65 -17.77 11.57
N VAL A 292 -1.19 -17.06 12.59
CA VAL A 292 -0.83 -15.65 12.54
C VAL A 292 0.48 -15.46 13.30
N SER A 293 1.31 -14.54 12.82
CA SER A 293 2.58 -14.16 13.41
C SER A 293 2.66 -12.66 13.58
N GLU A 294 3.10 -12.22 14.76
CA GLU A 294 3.55 -10.86 14.99
C GLU A 294 5.03 -10.73 14.63
N ILE A 295 5.38 -9.67 13.90
CA ILE A 295 6.73 -9.49 13.34
C ILE A 295 7.43 -8.25 13.87
N ASN A 296 6.72 -7.42 14.64
CA ASN A 296 7.25 -6.22 15.25
C ASN A 296 7.88 -6.54 16.61
N PRO A 297 9.06 -5.98 16.91
CA PRO A 297 9.67 -6.09 18.24
C PRO A 297 8.73 -5.56 19.33
N GLY A 298 8.42 -6.42 20.32
CA GLY A 298 7.52 -6.07 21.43
C GLY A 298 6.05 -5.91 21.02
N GLY A 299 5.69 -6.30 19.80
CA GLY A 299 4.30 -6.42 19.36
C GLY A 299 3.63 -7.67 19.92
N GLN A 300 2.30 -7.69 19.84
CA GLN A 300 1.50 -8.91 20.00
C GLN A 300 0.32 -8.91 19.04
N VAL A 301 -0.02 -10.10 18.53
CA VAL A 301 -1.35 -10.29 17.94
C VAL A 301 -2.38 -10.08 19.04
N SER A 302 -3.35 -9.21 18.81
CA SER A 302 -4.37 -8.88 19.81
C SER A 302 -5.64 -9.69 19.58
N GLU A 303 -6.11 -9.76 18.33
CA GLU A 303 -7.39 -10.38 18.02
C GLU A 303 -7.41 -11.08 16.67
N ILE A 304 -8.18 -12.17 16.61
CA ILE A 304 -8.61 -12.81 15.37
C ILE A 304 -10.13 -12.71 15.30
N LEU A 305 -10.63 -12.21 14.17
CA LEU A 305 -12.03 -11.85 13.99
C LEU A 305 -12.58 -12.53 12.73
N VAL A 306 -13.77 -13.12 12.84
CA VAL A 306 -14.53 -13.61 11.68
C VAL A 306 -15.86 -12.88 11.61
N TYR A 307 -16.13 -12.31 10.45
CA TYR A 307 -17.38 -11.66 10.10
C TYR A 307 -18.15 -12.50 9.10
N LEU A 308 -19.46 -12.62 9.31
CA LEU A 308 -20.42 -13.11 8.34
C LEU A 308 -21.21 -11.90 7.83
N ASN A 309 -21.01 -11.53 6.57
CA ASN A 309 -21.39 -10.24 6.01
C ASN A 309 -20.83 -9.11 6.90
N THR A 310 -21.69 -8.30 7.53
CA THR A 310 -21.28 -7.24 8.46
C THR A 310 -21.31 -7.66 9.93
N LEU A 311 -21.80 -8.87 10.25
CA LEU A 311 -21.95 -9.34 11.62
C LEU A 311 -20.68 -10.03 12.12
N LEU A 312 -20.13 -9.57 13.24
CA LEU A 312 -19.05 -10.28 13.93
C LEU A 312 -19.60 -11.57 14.54
N VAL A 313 -19.16 -12.73 14.02
CA VAL A 313 -19.62 -14.06 14.48
C VAL A 313 -18.59 -14.79 15.33
N TYR A 314 -17.33 -14.36 15.29
CA TYR A 314 -16.26 -14.92 16.10
C TYR A 314 -15.21 -13.87 16.47
N ARG A 315 -14.75 -13.95 17.73
CA ARG A 315 -13.63 -13.18 18.25
C ARG A 315 -12.78 -14.09 19.13
N GLN A 316 -11.50 -14.17 18.82
CA GLN A 316 -10.48 -14.72 19.70
C GLN A 316 -9.55 -13.61 20.12
N THR A 317 -9.55 -13.28 21.42
CA THR A 317 -8.57 -12.36 21.99
C THR A 317 -7.34 -13.16 22.43
N ILE A 318 -6.16 -12.69 22.05
CA ILE A 318 -4.88 -13.33 22.37
C ILE A 318 -4.23 -12.48 23.46
N THR A 319 -4.22 -13.00 24.68
CA THR A 319 -3.62 -12.34 25.84
C THR A 319 -2.31 -13.04 26.18
N CYS A 320 -1.18 -12.41 25.84
CA CYS A 320 0.16 -12.82 26.23
C CYS A 320 0.57 -14.22 25.72
N SER A 321 1.19 -14.26 24.54
CA SER A 321 1.99 -15.41 24.11
C SER A 321 3.46 -14.99 24.08
N ASP A 322 4.32 -15.75 24.76
CA ASP A 322 5.78 -15.63 24.59
C ASP A 322 6.22 -15.98 23.15
N ASN A 323 5.29 -16.55 22.36
CA ASN A 323 5.46 -16.88 20.96
C ASN A 323 4.84 -15.81 20.06
N TYR A 324 5.63 -15.38 19.08
CA TYR A 324 5.17 -14.52 17.98
C TYR A 324 4.13 -15.22 17.09
N ASP A 325 4.17 -16.55 17.03
CA ASP A 325 3.26 -17.38 16.21
C ASP A 325 2.09 -17.93 17.04
N HIS A 326 0.88 -17.81 16.51
CA HIS A 326 -0.36 -18.25 17.14
C HIS A 326 -1.23 -19.02 16.14
N GLN A 327 -1.71 -20.20 16.57
CA GLN A 327 -2.64 -21.02 15.81
C GLN A 327 -4.08 -20.68 16.19
N TRP A 328 -4.99 -20.68 15.23
CA TRP A 328 -6.37 -20.31 15.44
C TRP A 328 -7.33 -21.21 14.67
N HIS A 329 -8.53 -21.32 15.22
CA HIS A 329 -9.58 -22.18 14.70
C HIS A 329 -10.96 -21.58 14.95
N PHE A 330 -11.84 -21.68 13.95
CA PHE A 330 -13.21 -21.21 13.95
C PHE A 330 -14.12 -22.25 13.31
N SER A 331 -15.30 -22.46 13.88
CA SER A 331 -16.32 -23.36 13.34
C SER A 331 -17.64 -22.62 13.18
N LEU A 332 -18.32 -22.82 12.05
CA LEU A 332 -19.59 -22.20 11.70
C LEU A 332 -20.59 -23.26 11.22
N LYS A 333 -21.71 -23.40 11.91
CA LYS A 333 -22.80 -24.25 11.44
C LYS A 333 -23.53 -23.58 10.27
N LEU A 334 -23.72 -24.30 9.17
CA LEU A 334 -24.27 -23.74 7.92
C LEU A 334 -25.80 -23.78 7.83
N ASP A 335 -26.51 -24.18 8.89
CA ASP A 335 -27.96 -24.34 8.87
C ASP A 335 -28.74 -23.02 8.72
N GLN A 336 -28.08 -21.88 8.88
CA GLN A 336 -28.65 -20.53 8.71
C GLN A 336 -27.80 -19.61 7.81
N VAL A 337 -26.94 -20.19 6.97
CA VAL A 337 -26.02 -19.43 6.10
C VAL A 337 -26.29 -19.76 4.64
N ASN A 338 -26.38 -18.73 3.80
CA ASN A 338 -26.54 -18.86 2.35
C ASN A 338 -25.18 -18.96 1.66
N LEU A 339 -25.15 -19.58 0.47
CA LEU A 339 -23.91 -19.70 -0.32
C LEU A 339 -23.30 -18.35 -0.71
N ASP A 340 -24.13 -17.32 -0.83
CA ASP A 340 -23.71 -15.97 -1.20
C ASP A 340 -23.29 -15.10 0.01
N ASP A 341 -23.46 -15.61 1.24
CA ASP A 341 -23.02 -14.89 2.44
C ASP A 341 -21.49 -14.78 2.48
N ILE A 342 -20.99 -13.60 2.80
CA ILE A 342 -19.55 -13.31 2.77
C ILE A 342 -18.91 -13.65 4.11
N ILE A 343 -17.84 -14.43 4.08
CA ILE A 343 -16.98 -14.64 5.25
C ILE A 343 -15.74 -13.77 5.08
N LEU A 344 -15.46 -12.90 6.05
CA LEU A 344 -14.22 -12.14 6.17
C LEU A 344 -13.48 -12.61 7.42
N VAL A 345 -12.24 -13.03 7.25
CA VAL A 345 -11.35 -13.42 8.35
C VAL A 345 -10.20 -12.43 8.42
N LYS A 346 -9.99 -11.82 9.59
CA LYS A 346 -8.87 -10.89 9.79
C LYS A 346 -8.22 -11.04 11.15
N THR A 347 -7.03 -10.47 11.27
CA THR A 347 -6.29 -10.32 12.53
C THR A 347 -5.90 -8.87 12.76
N ILE A 348 -5.70 -8.50 14.02
CA ILE A 348 -5.28 -7.16 14.44
C ILE A 348 -4.16 -7.30 15.47
N ASN A 349 -3.11 -6.47 15.36
CA ASN A 349 -2.08 -6.39 16.40
C ASN A 349 -2.32 -5.25 17.40
N ASN A 350 -1.52 -5.20 18.46
CA ASN A 350 -1.64 -4.19 19.52
C ASN A 350 -1.30 -2.75 19.08
N PHE A 351 -0.80 -2.57 17.86
CA PHE A 351 -0.60 -1.27 17.23
C PHE A 351 -1.80 -0.83 16.39
N GLY A 352 -2.85 -1.66 16.31
CA GLY A 352 -4.06 -1.39 15.53
C GLY A 352 -3.93 -1.67 14.04
N LEU A 353 -2.84 -2.31 13.59
CA LEU A 353 -2.66 -2.69 12.19
C LEU A 353 -3.35 -4.02 11.90
N GLU A 354 -4.12 -4.04 10.82
CA GLU A 354 -4.97 -5.18 10.47
C GLU A 354 -4.42 -5.97 9.27
N TRP A 355 -4.68 -7.27 9.24
CA TRP A 355 -4.45 -8.11 8.08
C TRP A 355 -5.68 -8.96 7.80
N VAL A 356 -6.29 -8.77 6.63
CA VAL A 356 -7.38 -9.62 6.13
C VAL A 356 -6.78 -10.85 5.47
N PHE A 357 -7.06 -12.03 6.00
CA PHE A 357 -6.60 -13.28 5.41
C PHE A 357 -7.34 -13.59 4.11
N ASP A 358 -8.68 -13.47 4.14
CA ASP A 358 -9.54 -13.57 2.96
C ASP A 358 -10.90 -12.91 3.22
N CYS A 359 -11.61 -12.58 2.14
CA CYS A 359 -12.97 -12.07 2.15
C CYS A 359 -13.71 -12.59 0.91
N ALA A 360 -14.55 -13.60 1.09
CA ALA A 360 -15.14 -14.33 -0.02
C ALA A 360 -16.52 -14.92 0.34
N PRO A 361 -17.41 -15.16 -0.64
CA PRO A 361 -18.69 -15.82 -0.41
C PRO A 361 -18.50 -17.26 0.10
N LEU A 362 -19.44 -17.78 0.89
CA LEU A 362 -19.40 -19.14 1.44
C LEU A 362 -19.13 -20.19 0.35
N GLU A 363 -19.72 -20.04 -0.84
CA GLU A 363 -19.48 -20.95 -1.97
C GLU A 363 -17.99 -21.10 -2.33
N PHE A 364 -17.17 -20.07 -2.14
CA PHE A 364 -15.73 -20.14 -2.39
C PHE A 364 -15.04 -21.07 -1.39
N TRP A 365 -15.36 -20.91 -0.11
CA TRP A 365 -14.81 -21.72 0.98
C TRP A 365 -15.16 -23.21 0.82
N LEU A 366 -16.33 -23.51 0.27
CA LEU A 366 -16.81 -24.88 0.07
C LEU A 366 -16.18 -25.60 -1.13
N ARG A 367 -15.60 -24.88 -2.09
CA ARG A 367 -14.97 -25.49 -3.28
C ARG A 367 -13.62 -26.14 -2.99
N GLY A 368 -13.07 -25.94 -1.79
CA GLY A 368 -11.72 -26.38 -1.41
C GLY A 368 -10.66 -25.51 -2.08
N ASN A 369 -9.91 -24.77 -1.28
CA ASN A 369 -8.74 -24.01 -1.75
C ASN A 369 -7.50 -24.89 -1.82
#